data_AF-A0A9P4SBZ5-F1
#
_entry.id   AF-A0A9P4SBZ5-F1
#
_cell.length_a   1.000
_cell.length_b   1.000
_cell.length_c   1.000
_cell.angle_alpha   90.00
_cell.angle_beta   90.00
_cell.angle_gamma   90.00
#
_symmetry.space_group_name_H-M   'P 1'
#
loop_
_entity.id
_entity.type
_entity.pdbx_description
1 polymer ?
#
loop_
_entity_poly.entity_id
_entity_poly.type
_entity_poly.pdbx_seq_one_letter_code
_entity_poly.pdbx_strand_id
1 'polypeptide(L)'
;LHVAAGITYNHRGVITFYNDPKSPEINQKVVPRPPKRTKYDNDQTYNKRLADWHAEHTHPIDPQADIPPKGNAMTQRFYAKEVLPLHLEYLRWLEAKYQRKFYFQEDNDPSHGTRSTNNACYKAKLASGVQLLDHPAQSPYLNPIEGIWNIIKQRLRGSK
;
A
#
# COMPACT_ATOMS: atom_id res chain seq x y z
N LEU A 1 -4.12 6.55 -13.11
CA LEU A 1 -3.58 7.89 -12.82
C LEU A 1 -3.60 8.05 -11.32
N HIS A 2 -2.43 8.12 -10.68
CA HIS A 2 -2.35 8.42 -9.26
C HIS A 2 -1.78 9.82 -9.05
N VAL A 3 -2.25 10.46 -7.99
CA VAL A 3 -1.92 11.86 -7.68
C VAL A 3 -1.79 12.03 -6.18
N ALA A 4 -0.77 12.78 -5.76
CA ALA A 4 -0.57 13.25 -4.40
C ALA A 4 -0.53 14.78 -4.43
N ALA A 5 -1.20 15.41 -3.47
CA ALA A 5 -1.14 16.86 -3.30
C ALA A 5 -1.37 17.20 -1.83
N GLY A 6 -0.68 18.22 -1.33
CA GLY A 6 -0.96 18.82 -0.03
C GLY A 6 -1.91 20.00 -0.21
N ILE A 7 -3.04 20.03 0.49
CA ILE A 7 -3.98 21.17 0.44
C ILE A 7 -4.42 21.51 1.86
N THR A 8 -4.37 22.79 2.22
CA THR A 8 -5.07 23.35 3.40
C THR A 8 -5.96 24.52 2.98
N TYR A 9 -6.72 25.06 3.93
CA TYR A 9 -7.59 26.22 3.71
C TYR A 9 -6.87 27.42 3.06
N ASN A 10 -5.60 27.67 3.40
CA ASN A 10 -4.82 28.82 2.93
C ASN A 10 -3.50 28.43 2.23
N HIS A 11 -3.35 27.16 1.83
CA HIS A 11 -2.16 26.72 1.13
C HIS A 11 -2.49 25.61 0.12
N ARG A 12 -1.93 25.75 -1.08
CA ARG A 12 -1.94 24.73 -2.11
C ARG A 12 -0.50 24.27 -2.33
N GLY A 13 -0.23 23.04 -1.95
CA GLY A 13 1.03 22.36 -2.23
C GLY A 13 1.12 21.91 -3.69
N VAL A 14 2.28 21.35 -4.02
CA VAL A 14 2.57 20.83 -5.36
C VAL A 14 1.72 19.58 -5.62
N ILE A 15 1.12 19.53 -6.82
CA ILE A 15 0.45 18.32 -7.30
C ILE A 15 1.51 17.45 -7.95
N THR A 16 1.71 16.27 -7.38
CA THR A 16 2.66 15.26 -7.87
C THR A 16 1.88 14.10 -8.48
N PHE A 17 2.10 13.85 -9.76
CA PHE A 17 1.60 12.66 -10.41
C PHE A 17 2.58 11.52 -10.20
N TYR A 18 2.06 10.37 -9.83
CA TYR A 18 2.87 9.17 -9.68
C TYR A 18 2.17 8.01 -10.36
N ASN A 19 2.96 7.05 -10.79
CA ASN A 19 2.51 5.74 -11.18
C ASN A 19 3.45 4.76 -10.50
N ASP A 20 2.92 3.64 -10.02
CA ASP A 20 3.79 2.50 -9.75
C ASP A 20 4.49 2.19 -11.08
N PRO A 21 5.83 2.27 -11.18
CA PRO A 21 6.49 1.90 -12.40
C PRO A 21 5.97 0.51 -12.78
N LYS A 22 5.59 0.31 -14.04
CA LYS A 22 5.38 -1.05 -14.52
C LYS A 22 6.69 -1.75 -14.24
N SER A 23 6.72 -2.65 -13.25
CA SER A 23 7.90 -3.49 -13.01
C SER A 23 8.32 -4.02 -14.38
N PRO A 24 9.62 -3.96 -14.75
CA PRO A 24 10.07 -4.54 -16.01
C PRO A 24 9.42 -5.91 -16.12
N GLU A 25 8.83 -6.30 -17.25
CA GLU A 25 8.08 -7.55 -17.39
C GLU A 25 8.86 -8.69 -16.75
N ILE A 26 8.62 -8.93 -15.46
CA ILE A 26 9.27 -10.00 -14.75
C ILE A 26 8.45 -11.13 -15.32
N ASN A 27 9.05 -11.88 -16.24
CA ASN A 27 8.60 -13.19 -16.64
C ASN A 27 8.65 -14.06 -15.37
N GLN A 28 7.76 -13.77 -14.42
CA GLN A 28 7.56 -14.54 -13.22
C GLN A 28 6.95 -15.82 -13.74
N LYS A 29 7.81 -16.83 -13.96
CA LYS A 29 7.35 -18.20 -14.06
C LYS A 29 6.47 -18.42 -12.85
N VAL A 30 5.17 -18.56 -13.07
CA VAL A 30 4.19 -18.75 -12.00
C VAL A 30 4.64 -19.97 -11.22
N VAL A 31 5.10 -19.75 -9.99
CA VAL A 31 5.55 -20.86 -9.15
C VAL A 31 4.30 -21.66 -8.77
N PRO A 32 4.22 -22.96 -9.11
CA PRO A 32 3.09 -23.78 -8.71
C PRO A 32 3.01 -23.84 -7.18
N ARG A 33 1.79 -23.80 -6.63
CA ARG A 33 1.57 -23.79 -5.17
C ARG A 33 2.21 -25.03 -4.50
N PRO A 34 2.67 -24.91 -3.25
CA PRO A 34 3.20 -26.05 -2.51
C PRO A 34 2.16 -27.16 -2.37
N PRO A 35 2.60 -28.43 -2.32
CA PRO A 35 1.70 -29.57 -2.20
C PRO A 35 0.88 -29.48 -0.92
N LYS A 36 -0.45 -29.65 -1.04
CA LYS A 36 -1.33 -29.76 0.12
C LYS A 36 -1.29 -31.18 0.69
N ARG A 37 -1.41 -31.30 2.01
CA ARG A 37 -1.57 -32.59 2.69
C ARG A 37 -2.90 -33.22 2.28
N THR A 38 -2.86 -34.49 1.90
CA THR A 38 -4.03 -35.29 1.54
C THR A 38 -4.36 -36.27 2.68
N LYS A 39 -5.56 -36.85 2.63
CA LYS A 39 -6.00 -37.85 3.61
C LYS A 39 -5.22 -39.18 3.55
N TYR A 40 -4.43 -39.40 2.51
CA TYR A 40 -3.62 -40.61 2.31
C TYR A 40 -2.14 -40.40 2.64
N ASP A 41 -1.76 -39.19 3.07
CA ASP A 41 -0.37 -38.90 3.44
C ASP A 41 -0.05 -39.33 4.86
N ASN A 42 1.05 -40.07 5.01
CA ASN A 42 1.78 -40.12 6.27
C ASN A 42 2.75 -38.93 6.37
N ASP A 43 3.27 -38.64 7.56
CA ASP A 43 4.12 -37.45 7.78
C ASP A 43 5.40 -37.49 6.92
N GLN A 44 5.97 -38.68 6.70
CA GLN A 44 7.16 -38.86 5.88
C GLN A 44 6.90 -38.56 4.41
N THR A 45 5.80 -39.04 3.83
CA THR A 45 5.45 -38.80 2.42
C THR A 45 5.11 -37.34 2.16
N TYR A 46 4.42 -36.68 3.10
CA TYR A 46 4.14 -35.25 3.00
C TYR A 46 5.42 -34.41 3.07
N ASN A 47 6.27 -34.67 4.08
CA ASN A 47 7.51 -33.92 4.27
C ASN A 47 8.48 -34.10 3.09
N LYS A 48 8.54 -35.31 2.52
CA LYS A 48 9.33 -35.57 1.32
C LYS A 48 8.84 -34.76 0.12
N ARG A 49 7.54 -34.79 -0.19
CA ARG A 49 6.97 -33.99 -1.29
C ARG A 49 7.14 -32.49 -1.09
N LEU A 50 7.06 -32.03 0.16
CA LEU A 50 7.31 -30.63 0.50
C LEU A 50 8.78 -30.26 0.28
N ALA A 51 9.71 -31.11 0.69
CA ALA A 51 11.15 -30.92 0.47
C ALA A 51 11.52 -30.95 -1.02
N ASP A 52 10.97 -31.90 -1.78
CA ASP A 52 11.16 -32.01 -3.23
C ASP A 52 10.62 -30.75 -3.92
N TRP A 53 9.43 -30.27 -3.52
CA TRP A 53 8.89 -29.00 -4.03
C TRP A 53 9.79 -27.80 -3.71
N HIS A 54 10.33 -27.72 -2.49
CA HIS A 54 11.27 -26.66 -2.11
C HIS A 54 12.58 -26.71 -2.92
N ALA A 55 13.07 -27.93 -3.23
CA ALA A 55 14.28 -28.15 -4.03
C ALA A 55 14.08 -27.87 -5.53
N GLU A 56 12.90 -28.19 -6.07
CA GLU A 56 12.55 -27.94 -7.48
C GLU A 56 12.20 -26.47 -7.75
N HIS A 57 11.61 -25.79 -6.76
CA HIS A 57 11.11 -24.42 -6.89
C HIS A 57 11.98 -23.39 -6.17
N THR A 58 13.26 -23.71 -5.93
CA THR A 58 14.27 -22.75 -5.44
C THR A 58 14.68 -21.78 -6.56
N HIS A 59 13.72 -21.03 -7.08
CA HIS A 59 14.06 -19.70 -7.57
C HIS A 59 14.34 -18.84 -6.33
N PRO A 60 15.30 -17.89 -6.38
CA PRO A 60 15.27 -16.78 -5.45
C PRO A 60 13.97 -16.02 -5.73
N ILE A 61 12.87 -16.49 -5.14
CA ILE A 61 11.75 -15.65 -4.83
C ILE A 61 12.39 -14.66 -3.88
N ASP A 62 12.84 -13.53 -4.40
CA ASP A 62 13.14 -12.40 -3.54
C ASP A 62 11.86 -12.22 -2.70
N PRO A 63 11.91 -12.45 -1.38
CA PRO A 63 10.74 -12.27 -0.52
C PRO A 63 10.25 -10.82 -0.56
N GLN A 64 11.05 -9.93 -1.17
CA GLN A 64 10.80 -8.52 -1.42
C GLN A 64 10.46 -8.22 -2.90
N ALA A 65 10.40 -9.21 -3.80
CA ALA A 65 9.99 -8.97 -5.18
C ALA A 65 8.52 -8.54 -5.19
N ASP A 66 8.30 -7.27 -5.53
CA ASP A 66 6.98 -6.69 -5.68
C ASP A 66 6.27 -7.43 -6.83
N ILE A 67 5.19 -8.14 -6.51
CA ILE A 67 4.28 -8.64 -7.54
C ILE A 67 3.61 -7.40 -8.13
N PRO A 68 3.81 -7.11 -9.43
CA PRO A 68 3.23 -5.93 -10.02
C PRO A 68 1.70 -6.02 -9.92
N PRO A 69 1.05 -4.98 -9.40
CA PRO A 69 -0.40 -4.96 -9.25
C PRO A 69 -1.05 -4.99 -10.64
N LYS A 70 -2.10 -5.80 -10.79
CA LYS A 70 -2.86 -5.84 -12.05
C LYS A 70 -3.67 -4.54 -12.18
N GLY A 71 -3.34 -3.71 -13.17
CA GLY A 71 -4.07 -2.47 -13.47
C GLY A 71 -3.56 -1.26 -12.69
N ASN A 72 -4.46 -0.41 -12.19
CA ASN A 72 -4.14 0.81 -11.43
C ASN A 72 -4.04 0.57 -9.92
N ALA A 73 -3.74 -0.65 -9.47
CA ALA A 73 -3.49 -0.89 -8.05
C ALA A 73 -2.04 -0.49 -7.72
N MET A 74 -1.78 -0.17 -6.46
CA MET A 74 -0.47 0.26 -5.96
C MET A 74 0.05 -0.78 -4.96
N THR A 75 1.35 -1.08 -4.98
CA THR A 75 1.94 -1.98 -3.98
C THR A 75 2.18 -1.28 -2.64
N GLN A 76 2.26 -2.05 -1.55
CA GLN A 76 2.65 -1.53 -0.24
C GLN A 76 4.06 -0.92 -0.26
N ARG A 77 5.00 -1.56 -0.96
CA ARG A 77 6.38 -1.07 -1.06
C ARG A 77 6.46 0.25 -1.81
N PHE A 78 5.78 0.36 -2.95
CA PHE A 78 5.70 1.61 -3.68
C PHE A 78 5.07 2.71 -2.83
N TYR A 79 3.94 2.43 -2.16
CA TYR A 79 3.32 3.39 -1.25
C TYR A 79 4.29 3.85 -0.15
N ALA A 80 4.93 2.91 0.56
CA ALA A 80 5.84 3.23 1.66
C ALA A 80 7.08 4.03 1.21
N LYS A 81 7.57 3.78 -0.02
CA LYS A 81 8.81 4.37 -0.52
C LYS A 81 8.60 5.69 -1.25
N GLU A 82 7.54 5.83 -2.03
CA GLU A 82 7.37 6.94 -2.98
C GLU A 82 6.22 7.87 -2.59
N VAL A 83 5.16 7.36 -1.94
CA VAL A 83 3.94 8.15 -1.67
C VAL A 83 3.87 8.62 -0.22
N LEU A 84 4.04 7.72 0.74
CA LEU A 84 3.97 8.02 2.17
C LEU A 84 4.97 9.13 2.57
N PRO A 85 6.22 9.16 2.09
CA PRO A 85 7.15 10.23 2.46
C PRO A 85 6.66 11.63 2.07
N LEU A 86 5.98 11.78 0.92
CA LEU A 86 5.40 13.06 0.49
C LEU A 86 4.37 13.56 1.49
N HIS A 87 3.52 12.66 1.99
CA HIS A 87 2.51 13.00 2.99
C HIS A 87 3.13 13.33 4.35
N LEU A 88 4.15 12.58 4.76
CA LEU A 88 4.85 12.81 6.03
C LEU A 88 5.64 14.12 6.02
N GLU A 89 6.28 14.47 4.91
CA GLU A 89 6.95 15.75 4.72
C GLU A 89 5.94 16.90 4.81
N TYR A 90 4.82 16.78 4.11
CA TYR A 90 3.75 17.77 4.17
C TYR A 90 3.19 17.92 5.59
N LEU A 91 2.98 16.81 6.31
CA LEU A 91 2.53 16.84 7.70
C LEU A 91 3.55 17.54 8.61
N ARG A 92 4.85 17.27 8.47
CA ARG A 92 5.90 17.99 9.22
C ARG A 92 5.89 19.48 8.94
N TRP A 93 5.69 19.87 7.68
CA TRP A 93 5.55 21.27 7.31
C TRP A 93 4.31 21.91 7.97
N LEU A 94 3.19 21.20 8.03
CA LEU A 94 1.99 21.66 8.75
C LEU A 94 2.25 21.81 10.26
N GLU A 95 2.88 20.82 10.90
CA GLU A 95 3.20 20.88 12.32
C GLU A 95 4.08 22.09 12.64
N ALA A 96 5.11 22.33 11.82
CA ALA A 96 5.98 23.50 11.97
C ALA A 96 5.24 24.83 11.73
N LYS A 97 4.36 24.88 10.73
CA LYS A 97 3.61 26.10 10.38
C LYS A 97 2.58 26.48 11.44
N TYR A 98 1.82 25.51 11.94
CA TYR A 98 0.70 25.76 12.85
C TYR A 98 1.07 25.56 14.33
N GLN A 99 2.26 25.03 14.63
CA GLN A 99 2.70 24.72 15.99
C GLN A 99 1.71 23.79 16.72
N ARG A 100 1.22 22.78 15.99
CA ARG A 100 0.23 21.78 16.46
C ARG A 100 0.62 20.40 15.98
N LYS A 101 0.21 19.37 16.72
CA LYS A 101 0.27 17.97 16.27
C LYS A 101 -0.95 17.63 15.43
N PHE A 102 -0.74 16.83 14.39
CA PHE A 102 -1.79 16.39 13.50
C PHE A 102 -1.94 14.87 13.57
N TYR A 103 -3.18 14.42 13.46
CA TYR A 103 -3.49 13.02 13.27
C TYR A 103 -3.46 12.69 11.77
N PHE A 104 -2.79 11.60 11.42
CA PHE A 104 -2.72 11.04 10.08
C PHE A 104 -3.80 9.98 9.93
N GLN A 105 -4.78 10.26 9.08
CA GLN A 105 -5.85 9.34 8.72
C GLN A 105 -5.66 8.88 7.28
N GLU A 106 -5.87 7.59 7.05
CA GLU A 106 -5.93 6.96 5.74
C GLU A 106 -7.10 5.97 5.70
N ASP A 107 -7.47 5.50 4.51
CA ASP A 107 -8.43 4.41 4.40
C ASP A 107 -7.77 3.05 4.65
N ASN A 108 -8.54 1.98 4.55
CA ASN A 108 -8.04 0.62 4.74
C ASN A 108 -7.62 -0.06 3.43
N ASP A 109 -7.16 0.71 2.43
CA ASP A 109 -6.63 0.14 1.18
C ASP A 109 -5.48 -0.84 1.48
N PRO A 110 -5.42 -2.01 0.80
CA PRO A 110 -4.36 -2.99 1.04
C PRO A 110 -2.94 -2.45 0.90
N SER A 111 -2.72 -1.42 0.06
CA SER A 111 -1.42 -0.77 -0.11
C SER A 111 -0.96 0.01 1.13
N HIS A 112 -1.87 0.35 2.05
CA HIS A 112 -1.54 1.11 3.25
C HIS A 112 -1.02 0.24 4.39
N GLY A 113 -1.12 -1.10 4.25
CA GLY A 113 -0.53 -2.04 5.21
C GLY A 113 -1.24 -2.04 6.57
N THR A 114 -2.55 -1.79 6.63
CA THR A 114 -3.31 -1.73 7.90
C THR A 114 -3.59 -3.11 8.51
N ARG A 115 -3.39 -4.20 7.76
CA ARG A 115 -3.73 -5.57 8.16
C ARG A 115 -2.66 -6.30 8.96
N SER A 116 -1.44 -5.76 9.04
CA SER A 116 -0.35 -6.37 9.81
C SER A 116 0.59 -5.29 10.35
N THR A 117 1.30 -5.59 11.43
CA THR A 117 2.34 -4.70 11.99
C THR A 117 3.72 -4.97 11.41
N ASN A 118 3.90 -6.12 10.74
CA ASN A 118 5.16 -6.53 10.14
C ASN A 118 5.21 -6.27 8.62
N ASN A 119 4.77 -5.10 8.17
CA ASN A 119 4.92 -4.67 6.78
C ASN A 119 5.65 -3.33 6.66
N ALA A 120 6.08 -2.99 5.44
CA ALA A 120 6.87 -1.80 5.15
C ALA A 120 6.14 -0.50 5.53
N CYS A 121 4.83 -0.41 5.24
CA CYS A 121 4.03 0.77 5.52
C CYS A 121 3.90 1.02 7.02
N TYR A 122 3.57 0.00 7.80
CA TYR A 122 3.46 0.10 9.25
C TYR A 122 4.79 0.52 9.89
N LYS A 123 5.90 -0.12 9.48
CA LYS A 123 7.24 0.22 9.98
C LYS A 123 7.63 1.65 9.62
N ALA A 124 7.32 2.11 8.42
CA ALA A 124 7.60 3.49 7.99
C ALA A 124 6.81 4.53 8.80
N LYS A 125 5.53 4.29 9.06
CA LYS A 125 4.68 5.17 9.89
C LYS A 125 5.13 5.20 11.35
N LEU A 126 5.49 4.03 11.90
CA LEU A 126 6.03 3.93 13.25
C LEU A 126 7.36 4.69 13.37
N ALA A 127 8.27 4.50 12.41
CA ALA A 127 9.56 5.19 12.37
C ALA A 127 9.42 6.71 12.17
N SER A 128 8.36 7.18 11.50
CA SER A 128 8.11 8.61 11.35
C SER A 128 7.54 9.28 12.60
N GLY A 129 7.06 8.49 13.59
CA GLY A 129 6.47 9.01 14.83
C GLY A 129 5.16 9.76 14.63
N VAL A 130 4.45 9.49 13.53
CA VAL A 130 3.18 10.16 13.22
C VAL A 130 2.05 9.59 14.08
N GLN A 131 1.15 10.44 14.54
CA GLN A 131 -0.04 9.98 15.27
C GLN A 131 -1.07 9.47 14.28
N LEU A 132 -1.33 8.16 14.26
CA LEU A 132 -2.34 7.56 13.39
C LEU A 132 -3.74 7.74 13.98
N LEU A 133 -4.72 8.03 13.12
CA LEU A 133 -6.13 8.00 13.48
C LEU A 133 -6.73 6.67 13.00
N ASP A 134 -7.28 5.89 13.92
CA ASP A 134 -7.96 4.65 13.58
C ASP A 134 -9.21 4.94 12.73
N HIS A 135 -9.27 4.31 11.56
CA HIS A 135 -10.40 4.42 10.65
C HIS A 135 -11.14 3.08 10.55
N PRO A 136 -12.46 3.03 10.84
CA PRO A 136 -13.21 1.79 10.78
C PRO A 136 -13.28 1.22 9.36
N ALA A 137 -13.30 -0.12 9.27
CA ALA A 137 -13.45 -0.81 8.00
C ALA A 137 -14.79 -0.44 7.33
N GLN A 138 -14.79 -0.42 5.99
CA GLN A 138 -15.99 -0.20 5.16
C GLN A 138 -16.80 1.07 5.52
N SER A 139 -16.12 2.12 5.98
CA SER A 139 -16.77 3.33 6.49
C SER A 139 -16.44 4.59 5.65
N PRO A 140 -16.75 4.61 4.34
CA PRO A 140 -16.39 5.72 3.46
C PRO A 140 -16.99 7.06 3.89
N TYR A 141 -18.17 7.05 4.52
CA TYR A 141 -18.82 8.26 5.02
C TYR A 141 -18.07 8.94 6.18
N LEU A 142 -17.16 8.21 6.85
CA LEU A 142 -16.30 8.74 7.91
C LEU A 142 -14.91 9.15 7.40
N ASN A 143 -14.66 9.03 6.09
CA ASN A 143 -13.41 9.45 5.47
C ASN A 143 -13.59 10.83 4.81
N PRO A 144 -13.00 11.91 5.35
CA PRO A 144 -13.14 13.26 4.79
C PRO A 144 -12.71 13.37 3.32
N ILE A 145 -11.80 12.50 2.85
CA ILE A 145 -11.32 12.52 1.47
C ILE A 145 -12.44 12.20 0.46
N GLU A 146 -13.45 11.42 0.85
CA GLU A 146 -14.59 11.08 -0.03
C GLU A 146 -15.40 12.32 -0.42
N GLY A 147 -15.55 13.26 0.51
CA GLY A 147 -16.19 14.56 0.22
C GLY A 147 -15.41 15.36 -0.83
N ILE A 148 -14.09 15.40 -0.69
CA ILE A 148 -13.20 16.07 -1.65
C ILE A 148 -13.30 15.40 -3.03
N TRP A 149 -13.27 14.07 -3.08
CA TRP A 149 -13.43 13.31 -4.31
C TRP A 149 -14.78 13.54 -4.97
N ASN A 150 -15.87 13.66 -4.21
CA ASN A 150 -17.19 13.98 -4.74
C ASN A 150 -17.22 15.35 -5.42
N ILE A 151 -16.61 16.37 -4.82
CA ILE A 151 -16.49 17.71 -5.42
C ILE A 151 -15.67 17.64 -6.71
N ILE A 152 -14.53 16.95 -6.71
CA ILE A 152 -13.68 16.79 -7.90
C ILE A 152 -14.47 16.08 -9.01
N LYS A 153 -15.14 14.96 -8.70
CA LYS A 153 -15.97 14.20 -9.66
C LYS A 153 -17.09 15.07 -10.26
N GLN A 154 -17.77 15.87 -9.45
CA GLN A 154 -18.83 16.76 -9.94
C GLN A 154 -18.28 17.82 -10.90
N ARG A 155 -17.15 18.45 -10.55
CA ARG A 155 -16.51 19.46 -11.41
C ARG A 155 -16.03 18.88 -12.74
N LEU A 156 -15.46 17.68 -12.71
CA LEU A 156 -15.02 16.98 -13.93
C LEU A 156 -16.20 16.56 -14.83
N ARG A 157 -17.36 16.25 -14.24
CA ARG A 157 -18.59 15.91 -14.99
C ARG A 157 -19.32 17.15 -15.52
N GLY A 158 -19.20 18.28 -14.84
CA GLY A 158 -19.86 19.55 -15.16
C GLY A 158 -19.14 20.37 -16.24
N SER A 159 -18.00 19.92 -16.75
CA SER A 159 -17.37 20.46 -17.96
C SER A 159 -18.08 19.90 -19.20
N LYS A 160 -19.28 20.40 -19.48
CA LYS A 160 -19.89 20.38 -20.82
C LYS A 160 -19.96 21.81 -21.34
#